data_AF-A0A1Q3C211-F1
#
_entry.id   AF-A0A1Q3C211-F1
#
_cell.length_a   1.000
_cell.length_b   1.000
_cell.length_c   1.000
_cell.angle_alpha   90.00
_cell.angle_beta   90.00
_cell.angle_gamma   90.00
#
_symmetry.space_group_name_H-M   'P 1'
#
loop_
_entity.id
_entity.type
_entity.pdbx_description
1 polymer ?
#
loop_
_entity_poly.entity_id
_entity_poly.type
_entity_poly.pdbx_seq_one_letter_code
_entity_poly.pdbx_strand_id
1 'polypeptide(L)'
;AVHSILVDRWNKNNTPLHCLAHTLNPNYYSEQWLIEDPTQVPPRKDNEINQEKMHEEILPSLGKSNKVNLKYADFVSKIGAFRDFDSIENRYAMDPKAWWLLHGSCAPMLQTIALRLLSQPSSSSCARRNWSTDSFVHSMRRNKIAPKPAEDLVFIHSNLRLLSRKSPQYAQGETRMWNIGGDTFDTFEDVGVLEIANLSLD
;
A
#
# COMPACT_ATOMS: atom_id res chain seq x y z
N ALA A 1 -8.55 -28.71 -3.16
CA ALA A 1 -9.04 -27.79 -4.21
C ALA A 1 -9.07 -26.34 -3.73
N VAL A 2 -9.85 -25.98 -2.70
CA VAL A 2 -9.91 -24.59 -2.21
C VAL A 2 -8.57 -24.13 -1.61
N HIS A 3 -7.94 -24.97 -0.79
CA HIS A 3 -6.64 -24.66 -0.18
C HIS A 3 -5.55 -24.35 -1.22
N SER A 4 -5.43 -25.14 -2.30
CA SER A 4 -4.43 -24.89 -3.34
C SER A 4 -4.70 -23.58 -4.08
N ILE A 5 -5.97 -23.25 -4.37
CA ILE A 5 -6.33 -21.97 -4.99
C ILE A 5 -5.99 -20.79 -4.07
N LEU A 6 -6.18 -20.94 -2.75
CA LEU A 6 -5.82 -19.92 -1.77
C LEU A 6 -4.29 -19.74 -1.71
N VAL A 7 -3.53 -20.83 -1.68
CA VAL A 7 -2.06 -20.80 -1.71
C VAL A 7 -1.53 -20.20 -3.01
N ASP A 8 -2.08 -20.55 -4.17
CA ASP A 8 -1.66 -19.98 -5.45
C ASP A 8 -1.94 -18.48 -5.53
N ARG A 9 -3.11 -18.04 -5.03
CA ARG A 9 -3.44 -16.61 -4.95
C ARG A 9 -2.56 -15.88 -3.94
N TRP A 10 -2.26 -16.51 -2.81
CA TRP A 10 -1.35 -15.99 -1.80
C TRP A 10 0.04 -15.80 -2.39
N ASN A 11 0.63 -16.83 -2.99
CA ASN A 11 1.95 -16.76 -3.64
C ASN A 11 2.01 -15.73 -4.78
N LYS A 12 0.89 -15.49 -5.48
CA LYS A 12 0.82 -14.47 -6.53
C LYS A 12 0.72 -13.04 -5.99
N ASN A 13 0.18 -12.86 -4.79
CA ASN A 13 -0.04 -11.54 -4.17
C ASN A 13 0.99 -11.19 -3.08
N ASN A 14 1.64 -12.20 -2.50
CA ASN A 14 2.77 -12.04 -1.61
C ASN A 14 4.00 -11.75 -2.44
N THR A 15 4.24 -10.45 -2.62
CA THR A 15 5.50 -9.98 -3.13
C THR A 15 6.49 -9.88 -1.96
N PRO A 16 7.78 -10.17 -2.17
CA PRO A 16 8.82 -9.89 -1.18
C PRO A 16 8.83 -8.44 -0.68
N LEU A 17 8.28 -7.49 -1.45
CA LEU A 17 8.02 -6.11 -1.02
C LEU A 17 7.08 -6.04 0.18
N HIS A 18 6.03 -6.85 0.22
CA HIS A 18 5.11 -6.90 1.37
C HIS A 18 5.82 -7.44 2.61
N CYS A 19 6.62 -8.50 2.47
CA CYS A 19 7.45 -9.02 3.56
C CYS A 19 8.45 -7.97 4.06
N LEU A 20 9.09 -7.22 3.16
CA LEU A 20 9.99 -6.13 3.52
C LEU A 20 9.28 -4.99 4.23
N ALA A 21 8.13 -4.54 3.72
CA ALA A 21 7.30 -3.52 4.36
C ALA A 21 6.89 -3.97 5.77
N HIS A 22 6.52 -5.25 5.91
CA HIS A 22 6.19 -5.86 7.20
C HIS A 22 7.41 -5.84 8.15
N THR A 23 8.60 -6.21 7.69
CA THR A 23 9.83 -6.14 8.52
C THR A 23 10.26 -4.73 8.92
N LEU A 24 9.80 -3.70 8.20
CA LEU A 24 10.12 -2.31 8.51
C LEU A 24 9.04 -1.64 9.37
N ASN A 25 7.94 -2.32 9.69
CA ASN A 25 6.92 -1.75 10.54
C ASN A 25 7.37 -1.78 12.03
N PRO A 26 7.54 -0.62 12.70
CA PRO A 26 7.98 -0.55 14.09
C PRO A 26 7.03 -1.24 15.08
N ASN A 27 5.72 -1.26 14.78
CA ASN A 27 4.68 -1.79 15.66
C ASN A 27 4.93 -3.27 15.98
N TYR A 28 5.41 -4.05 15.00
CA TYR A 28 5.65 -5.49 15.16
C TYR A 28 6.85 -5.84 16.04
N TYR A 29 7.58 -4.82 16.50
CA TYR A 29 8.66 -4.98 17.48
C TYR A 29 8.28 -4.40 18.85
N SER A 30 7.10 -3.79 18.98
CA SER A 30 6.62 -3.24 20.25
C SER A 30 6.17 -4.37 21.19
N GLU A 31 6.30 -4.14 22.50
CA GLU A 31 5.83 -5.11 23.49
C GLU A 31 4.31 -5.18 23.53
N GLN A 32 3.66 -4.03 23.33
CA GLN A 32 2.21 -3.88 23.29
C GLN A 32 1.61 -4.81 22.23
N TRP A 33 2.13 -4.77 21.00
CA TRP A 33 1.68 -5.65 19.92
C TRP A 33 1.88 -7.12 20.33
N LEU A 34 3.09 -7.51 20.72
CA LEU A 34 3.41 -8.91 21.09
C LEU A 34 2.58 -9.50 22.24
N ILE A 35 1.98 -8.66 23.09
CA ILE A 35 1.13 -9.10 24.21
C ILE A 35 -0.33 -9.27 23.77
N GLU A 36 -0.78 -8.61 22.71
CA GLU A 36 -2.17 -8.70 22.22
C GLU A 36 -2.57 -10.12 21.81
N ASP A 37 -1.63 -10.87 21.23
CA ASP A 37 -1.87 -12.23 20.78
C ASP A 37 -0.62 -13.10 20.99
N PRO A 38 -0.71 -14.21 21.75
CA PRO A 38 0.41 -15.13 22.00
C PRO A 38 1.03 -15.75 20.73
N THR A 39 0.31 -15.76 19.61
CA THR A 39 0.81 -16.28 18.32
C THR A 39 1.65 -15.25 17.56
N GLN A 40 1.64 -13.99 17.97
CA GLN A 40 2.42 -12.95 17.33
C GLN A 40 3.90 -13.12 17.60
N VAL A 41 4.67 -13.07 16.51
CA VAL A 41 6.11 -13.22 16.53
C VAL A 41 6.70 -12.01 15.81
N PRO A 42 7.74 -11.35 16.36
CA PRO A 42 8.33 -10.22 15.66
C PRO A 42 8.93 -10.70 14.34
N PRO A 43 8.88 -9.91 13.25
CA PRO A 43 9.23 -10.37 11.89
C PRO A 43 10.64 -10.95 11.74
N ARG A 44 11.57 -10.59 12.64
CA ARG A 44 12.92 -11.17 12.66
C ARG A 44 12.96 -12.64 13.11
N LYS A 45 12.01 -13.07 13.94
CA LYS A 45 11.92 -14.45 14.45
C LYS A 45 11.03 -15.34 13.58
N ASP A 46 10.33 -14.75 12.62
CA ASP A 46 9.51 -15.46 11.65
C ASP A 46 10.41 -16.00 10.52
N ASN A 47 10.42 -17.32 10.34
CA ASN A 47 11.25 -17.99 9.34
C ASN A 47 10.73 -17.77 7.91
N GLU A 48 9.41 -17.72 7.71
CA GLU A 48 8.81 -17.53 6.39
C GLU A 48 9.10 -16.12 5.89
N ILE A 49 8.87 -15.11 6.74
CA ILE A 49 9.18 -13.70 6.40
C ILE A 49 10.67 -13.51 6.12
N ASN A 50 11.53 -14.19 6.89
CA ASN A 50 12.98 -14.13 6.70
C ASN A 50 13.46 -14.80 5.40
N GLN A 51 12.78 -15.85 4.94
CA GLN A 51 13.08 -16.50 3.66
C GLN A 51 12.56 -15.65 2.49
N GLU A 52 11.32 -15.19 2.56
CA GLU A 52 10.67 -14.42 1.49
C GLU A 52 11.34 -13.05 1.25
N LYS A 53 11.77 -12.35 2.30
CA LYS A 53 12.52 -11.09 2.13
C LYS A 53 13.87 -11.27 1.41
N MET A 54 14.43 -12.48 1.43
CA MET A 54 15.71 -12.83 0.80
C MET A 54 15.52 -13.25 -0.67
N HIS A 55 14.29 -13.58 -1.08
CA HIS A 55 13.99 -14.22 -2.37
C HIS A 55 14.03 -13.27 -3.57
N GLU A 56 14.18 -11.94 -3.37
CA GLU A 56 14.25 -11.02 -4.51
C GLU A 56 15.45 -10.07 -4.53
N GLU A 57 15.91 -9.88 -5.76
CA GLU A 57 16.64 -8.76 -6.35
C GLU A 57 15.95 -7.38 -6.16
N ILE A 58 15.12 -7.20 -5.14
CA ILE A 58 14.58 -5.91 -4.69
C ILE A 58 15.62 -5.14 -3.86
N LEU A 59 16.61 -5.86 -3.31
CA LEU A 59 17.71 -5.35 -2.49
C LEU A 59 19.10 -5.22 -3.16
N PRO A 60 19.30 -5.00 -4.48
CA PRO A 60 20.64 -4.77 -5.04
C PRO A 60 21.36 -3.60 -4.37
N SER A 61 20.64 -2.66 -3.76
CA SER A 61 21.20 -1.55 -2.97
C SER A 61 21.26 -1.79 -1.46
N LEU A 62 20.28 -2.50 -0.88
CA LEU A 62 20.13 -2.72 0.57
C LEU A 62 20.95 -3.93 1.06
N GLY A 63 21.03 -5.00 0.28
CA GLY A 63 21.81 -6.20 0.60
C GLY A 63 23.32 -6.07 0.33
N LYS A 64 23.72 -5.14 -0.56
CA LYS A 64 25.15 -4.89 -0.86
C LYS A 64 25.83 -3.91 0.11
N SER A 65 25.06 -3.10 0.83
CA SER A 65 25.62 -2.10 1.76
C SER A 65 25.58 -2.61 3.19
N ASN A 66 26.71 -3.13 3.68
CA ASN A 66 26.88 -3.54 5.08
C ASN A 66 26.36 -2.49 6.08
N LYS A 67 26.44 -1.20 5.73
CA LYS A 67 25.93 -0.10 6.55
C LYS A 67 24.43 -0.16 6.77
N VAL A 68 23.63 -0.51 5.75
CA VAL A 68 22.18 -0.52 5.90
C VAL A 68 21.71 -1.77 6.64
N ASN A 69 22.36 -2.91 6.42
CA ASN A 69 22.12 -4.12 7.21
C ASN A 69 22.43 -3.90 8.70
N LEU A 70 23.52 -3.18 9.02
CA LEU A 70 23.84 -2.79 10.40
C LEU A 70 22.76 -1.87 10.98
N LYS A 71 22.32 -0.85 10.23
CA LYS A 71 21.23 0.04 10.71
C LYS A 71 19.90 -0.67 10.88
N TYR A 72 19.61 -1.65 10.02
CA TYR A 72 18.44 -2.50 10.18
C TYR A 72 18.58 -3.39 11.43
N ALA A 73 19.75 -3.97 11.67
CA ALA A 73 20.02 -4.71 12.91
C ALA A 73 19.86 -3.83 14.15
N ASP A 74 20.31 -2.57 14.10
CA ASP A 74 20.13 -1.60 15.18
C ASP A 74 18.64 -1.32 15.45
N PHE A 75 17.87 -1.09 14.39
CA PHE A 75 16.43 -0.84 14.45
C PHE A 75 15.68 -2.01 15.10
N VAL A 76 15.93 -3.23 14.63
CA VAL A 76 15.26 -4.43 15.13
C VAL A 76 15.67 -4.75 16.57
N SER A 77 16.95 -4.52 16.89
CA SER A 77 17.49 -4.80 18.22
C SER A 77 17.22 -3.69 19.23
N LYS A 78 16.55 -2.60 18.82
CA LYS A 78 16.23 -1.45 19.69
C LYS A 78 17.48 -0.86 20.36
N ILE A 79 18.58 -0.74 19.59
CA ILE A 79 19.87 -0.22 20.10
C ILE A 79 20.24 1.11 19.44
N GLY A 80 21.24 1.77 20.03
CA GLY A 80 21.69 3.09 19.58
C GLY A 80 20.56 4.11 19.65
N ALA A 81 20.42 4.92 18.59
CA ALA A 81 19.38 5.94 18.50
C ALA A 81 17.95 5.39 18.52
N PHE A 82 17.75 4.10 18.17
CA PHE A 82 16.43 3.48 18.20
C PHE A 82 15.97 3.00 19.59
N ARG A 83 16.86 3.09 20.60
CA ARG A 83 16.57 2.74 22.00
C ARG A 83 15.90 3.88 22.76
N ASP A 84 15.94 5.10 22.22
CA ASP A 84 15.40 6.28 22.89
C ASP A 84 13.97 6.05 23.37
N PHE A 85 13.62 6.59 24.54
CA PHE A 85 12.35 6.31 25.21
C PHE A 85 11.17 6.64 24.28
N ASP A 86 11.20 7.84 23.69
CA ASP A 86 10.17 8.29 22.75
C ASP A 86 10.15 7.39 21.51
N SER A 87 11.31 6.97 20.99
CA SER A 87 11.38 6.03 19.86
C SER A 87 10.68 4.72 20.19
N ILE A 88 10.87 4.16 21.39
CA ILE A 88 10.27 2.88 21.81
C ILE A 88 8.76 3.00 22.01
N GLU A 89 8.30 4.01 22.74
CA GLU A 89 6.87 4.22 23.02
C GLU A 89 6.09 4.45 21.72
N ASN A 90 6.64 5.29 20.84
CA ASN A 90 6.00 5.65 19.58
C ASN A 90 5.89 4.47 18.60
N ARG A 91 6.63 3.37 18.80
CA ARG A 91 6.55 2.21 17.90
C ARG A 91 5.16 1.63 17.81
N TYR A 92 4.39 1.65 18.89
CA TYR A 92 3.02 1.14 18.90
C TYR A 92 2.00 2.25 18.67
N ALA A 93 2.26 3.44 19.24
CA ALA A 93 1.30 4.55 19.27
C ALA A 93 1.19 5.33 17.94
N MET A 94 2.17 5.23 17.04
CA MET A 94 2.22 6.03 15.81
C MET A 94 1.99 5.22 14.54
N ASP A 95 1.53 5.91 13.48
CA ASP A 95 1.59 5.36 12.12
C ASP A 95 3.06 5.05 11.76
N PRO A 96 3.34 3.87 11.17
CA PRO A 96 4.71 3.46 10.84
C PRO A 96 5.47 4.47 9.98
N LYS A 97 4.83 5.17 9.03
CA LYS A 97 5.51 6.18 8.20
C LYS A 97 5.87 7.40 9.04
N ALA A 98 4.97 7.84 9.91
CA ALA A 98 5.23 8.94 10.83
C ALA A 98 6.38 8.61 11.79
N TRP A 99 6.43 7.38 12.30
CA TRP A 99 7.54 6.92 13.13
C TRP A 99 8.87 6.97 12.39
N TRP A 100 8.93 6.47 11.15
CA TRP A 100 10.15 6.54 10.34
C TRP A 100 10.56 7.97 10.00
N LEU A 101 9.62 8.90 9.81
CA LEU A 101 9.94 10.32 9.62
C LEU A 101 10.62 10.92 10.85
N LEU A 102 10.11 10.61 12.04
CA LEU A 102 10.58 11.21 13.30
C LEU A 102 11.89 10.57 13.79
N HIS A 103 11.95 9.24 13.83
CA HIS A 103 13.03 8.47 14.47
C HIS A 103 14.03 7.88 13.47
N GLY A 104 13.74 7.89 12.17
CA GLY A 104 14.57 7.27 11.13
C GLY A 104 15.81 8.05 10.71
N SER A 105 16.01 9.28 11.20
CA SER A 105 17.10 10.18 10.79
C SER A 105 18.50 9.60 11.03
N CYS A 106 18.66 8.73 12.04
CA CYS A 106 19.91 8.02 12.34
C CYS A 106 20.27 6.91 11.32
N ALA A 107 19.35 6.61 10.39
CA ALA A 107 19.49 5.61 9.34
C ALA A 107 18.87 6.09 8.01
N PRO A 108 19.40 7.13 7.37
CA PRO A 108 18.74 7.83 6.25
C PRO A 108 18.45 6.94 5.03
N MET A 109 19.34 5.99 4.73
CA MET A 109 19.10 5.01 3.66
C MET A 109 17.95 4.06 3.99
N LEU A 110 17.90 3.58 5.24
CA LEU A 110 16.84 2.68 5.72
C LEU A 110 15.50 3.41 5.79
N GLN A 111 15.50 4.66 6.28
CA GLN A 111 14.33 5.54 6.32
C GLN A 111 13.75 5.75 4.92
N THR A 112 14.59 6.03 3.92
CA THR A 112 14.13 6.20 2.53
C THR A 112 13.41 4.96 2.01
N ILE A 113 13.94 3.78 2.32
CA ILE A 113 13.36 2.50 1.90
C ILE A 113 12.04 2.24 2.62
N ALA A 114 12.03 2.42 3.95
CA ALA A 114 10.85 2.24 4.77
C ALA A 114 9.70 3.17 4.32
N LEU A 115 9.98 4.44 4.06
CA LEU A 115 8.97 5.39 3.58
C LEU A 115 8.42 4.99 2.22
N ARG A 116 9.26 4.54 1.28
CA ARG A 116 8.80 4.07 -0.03
C ARG A 116 7.88 2.86 0.12
N LEU A 117 8.31 1.83 0.86
CA LEU A 117 7.56 0.59 1.04
C LEU A 117 6.25 0.81 1.81
N LEU A 118 6.30 1.50 2.94
CA LEU A 118 5.12 1.75 3.79
C LEU A 118 4.14 2.74 3.14
N SER A 119 4.58 3.52 2.14
CA SER A 119 3.69 4.38 1.34
C SER A 119 2.97 3.63 0.22
N GLN A 120 3.33 2.39 -0.08
CA GLN A 120 2.68 1.63 -1.13
C GLN A 120 1.26 1.24 -0.69
N PRO A 121 0.24 1.53 -1.52
CA PRO A 121 -1.12 1.07 -1.23
C PRO A 121 -1.18 -0.45 -1.36
N SER A 122 -1.44 -1.15 -0.25
CA SER A 122 -1.56 -2.61 -0.19
C SER A 122 -2.95 -3.14 -0.58
N SER A 123 -3.88 -2.26 -0.95
CA SER A 123 -5.26 -2.65 -1.24
C SER A 123 -5.47 -2.95 -2.72
N SER A 124 -5.99 -4.15 -3.01
CA SER A 124 -6.53 -4.53 -4.33
C SER A 124 -7.65 -3.60 -4.82
N SER A 125 -8.27 -2.80 -3.94
CA SER A 125 -9.25 -1.77 -4.33
C SER A 125 -8.66 -0.72 -5.28
N CYS A 126 -7.36 -0.43 -5.18
CA CYS A 126 -6.68 0.47 -6.12
C CYS A 126 -6.61 -0.17 -7.51
N ALA A 127 -6.21 -1.44 -7.58
CA ALA A 127 -6.22 -2.21 -8.82
C ALA A 127 -7.65 -2.39 -9.38
N ARG A 128 -8.66 -2.62 -8.52
CA ARG A 128 -10.07 -2.74 -8.93
C ARG A 128 -10.59 -1.47 -9.60
N ARG A 129 -10.16 -0.28 -9.15
CA ARG A 129 -10.50 0.99 -9.83
C ARG A 129 -9.85 1.04 -11.21
N ASN A 130 -8.59 0.65 -11.34
CA ASN A 130 -7.92 0.59 -12.64
C ASN A 130 -8.60 -0.42 -13.58
N TRP A 131 -9.05 -1.57 -13.06
CA TRP A 131 -9.82 -2.56 -13.84
C TRP A 131 -11.22 -2.06 -14.24
N SER A 132 -11.87 -1.25 -13.41
CA SER A 132 -13.12 -0.57 -13.78
C SER A 132 -12.88 0.41 -14.94
N THR A 133 -11.80 1.19 -14.87
CA THR A 133 -11.41 2.10 -15.95
C THR A 133 -11.01 1.35 -17.21
N ASP A 134 -10.30 0.23 -17.09
CA ASP A 134 -9.98 -0.63 -18.23
C ASP A 134 -11.27 -1.20 -18.85
N SER A 135 -12.23 -1.68 -18.06
CA SER A 135 -13.54 -2.11 -18.55
C SER A 135 -14.34 -0.97 -19.22
N PHE A 136 -14.10 0.28 -18.86
CA PHE A 136 -14.68 1.44 -19.52
C PHE A 136 -14.00 1.75 -20.86
N VAL A 137 -12.66 1.69 -20.90
CA VAL A 137 -11.86 1.87 -22.13
C VAL A 137 -12.12 0.73 -23.12
N HIS A 138 -12.13 -0.50 -22.62
CA HIS A 138 -12.44 -1.75 -23.30
C HIS A 138 -13.84 -2.25 -22.94
N SER A 139 -14.84 -1.61 -23.52
CA SER A 139 -16.23 -2.07 -23.42
C SER A 139 -16.60 -3.00 -24.59
N MET A 140 -17.71 -3.73 -24.48
CA MET A 140 -18.24 -4.54 -25.60
C MET A 140 -18.48 -3.72 -26.88
N ARG A 141 -18.72 -2.40 -26.76
CA ARG A 141 -18.86 -1.47 -27.88
C ARG A 141 -17.52 -0.90 -28.39
N ARG A 142 -16.44 -0.95 -27.60
CA ARG A 142 -15.10 -0.42 -27.91
C ARG A 142 -14.01 -1.50 -27.68
N ASN A 143 -14.03 -2.58 -28.46
CA ASN A 143 -13.09 -3.71 -28.25
C ASN A 143 -11.81 -3.66 -29.11
N LYS A 144 -11.73 -2.78 -30.12
CA LYS A 144 -10.65 -2.80 -31.14
C LYS A 144 -9.38 -2.05 -30.74
N ILE A 145 -9.23 -1.67 -29.47
CA ILE A 145 -8.03 -0.98 -29.00
C ILE A 145 -6.93 -2.03 -28.76
N ALA A 146 -5.68 -1.72 -29.12
CA ALA A 146 -4.57 -2.60 -28.80
C ALA A 146 -4.22 -2.50 -27.30
N PRO A 147 -3.66 -3.55 -26.67
CA PRO A 147 -3.38 -3.55 -25.23
C PRO A 147 -2.55 -2.37 -24.74
N LYS A 148 -1.50 -1.99 -25.47
CA LYS A 148 -0.60 -0.90 -25.07
C LYS A 148 -1.30 0.48 -25.01
N PRO A 149 -2.04 0.92 -26.05
CA PRO A 149 -2.87 2.12 -25.94
C PRO A 149 -3.91 2.10 -24.82
N ALA A 150 -4.48 0.94 -24.49
CA ALA A 150 -5.45 0.83 -23.41
C ALA A 150 -4.81 1.04 -22.04
N GLU A 151 -3.65 0.43 -21.79
CA GLU A 151 -2.84 0.70 -20.60
C GLU A 151 -2.51 2.18 -20.47
N ASP A 152 -2.10 2.83 -21.56
CA ASP A 152 -1.74 4.25 -21.58
C ASP A 152 -2.97 5.12 -21.26
N LEU A 153 -4.16 4.78 -21.78
CA LEU A 153 -5.42 5.47 -21.45
C LEU A 153 -5.82 5.29 -19.99
N VAL A 154 -5.72 4.07 -19.45
CA VAL A 154 -5.99 3.79 -18.03
C VAL A 154 -5.03 4.58 -17.14
N PHE A 155 -3.74 4.65 -17.52
CA PHE A 155 -2.73 5.43 -16.81
C PHE A 155 -3.03 6.93 -16.82
N ILE A 156 -3.32 7.50 -18.00
CA ILE A 156 -3.67 8.92 -18.15
C ILE A 156 -4.92 9.23 -17.33
N HIS A 157 -5.98 8.44 -17.46
CA HIS A 157 -7.23 8.63 -16.74
C HIS A 157 -7.02 8.59 -15.22
N SER A 158 -6.28 7.59 -14.73
CA SER A 158 -5.98 7.43 -13.30
C SER A 158 -5.20 8.62 -12.74
N ASN A 159 -4.18 9.09 -13.48
CA ASN A 159 -3.36 10.22 -13.06
C ASN A 159 -4.13 11.55 -13.08
N LEU A 160 -4.94 11.80 -14.12
CA LEU A 160 -5.80 12.98 -14.17
C LEU A 160 -6.77 13.03 -12.99
N ARG A 161 -7.32 11.87 -12.59
CA ARG A 161 -8.23 11.73 -11.44
C ARG A 161 -7.52 11.93 -10.09
N LEU A 162 -6.23 11.65 -10.01
CA LEU A 162 -5.42 11.95 -8.81
C LEU A 162 -5.05 13.44 -8.75
N LEU A 163 -4.69 14.03 -9.90
CA LEU A 163 -4.32 15.44 -10.00
C LEU A 163 -5.50 16.37 -9.73
N SER A 164 -6.71 16.02 -10.20
CA SER A 164 -7.91 16.83 -9.98
C SER A 164 -8.23 17.03 -8.50
N ARG A 165 -7.96 16.05 -7.63
CA ARG A 165 -8.17 16.13 -6.17
C ARG A 165 -7.37 17.24 -5.50
N LYS A 166 -6.28 17.68 -6.11
CA LYS A 166 -5.44 18.77 -5.59
C LYS A 166 -5.98 20.15 -5.95
N SER A 167 -6.99 20.20 -6.83
CA SER A 167 -7.60 21.44 -7.27
C SER A 167 -8.88 21.76 -6.49
N PRO A 168 -9.12 23.04 -6.12
CA PRO A 168 -10.41 23.46 -5.56
C PRO A 168 -11.60 23.19 -6.50
N GLN A 169 -11.37 23.05 -7.82
CA GLN A 169 -12.43 22.69 -8.78
C GLN A 169 -13.00 21.29 -8.55
N TYR A 170 -12.29 20.40 -7.85
CA TYR A 170 -12.82 19.07 -7.52
C TYR A 170 -13.88 19.10 -6.42
N ALA A 171 -13.98 20.19 -5.65
CA ALA A 171 -15.05 20.36 -4.66
C ALA A 171 -16.26 21.12 -5.24
N GLN A 172 -16.08 21.94 -6.27
CA GLN A 172 -17.07 22.94 -6.69
C GLN A 172 -17.32 23.04 -8.21
N GLY A 173 -16.48 22.44 -9.04
CA GLY A 173 -16.55 22.51 -10.51
C GLY A 173 -17.21 21.31 -11.17
N GLU A 174 -17.19 21.26 -12.51
CA GLU A 174 -17.80 20.20 -13.32
C GLU A 174 -17.20 18.79 -13.06
N THR A 175 -15.96 18.73 -12.56
CA THR A 175 -15.27 17.47 -12.20
C THR A 175 -15.48 17.08 -10.72
N ARG A 176 -16.48 17.67 -10.07
CA ARG A 176 -16.74 17.45 -8.64
C ARG A 176 -16.99 15.99 -8.34
N MET A 177 -16.22 15.44 -7.40
CA MET A 177 -16.34 14.03 -6.98
C MET A 177 -16.38 13.04 -8.16
N TRP A 178 -15.70 13.37 -9.26
CA TRP A 178 -15.59 12.54 -10.47
C TRP A 178 -15.04 11.14 -10.20
N ASN A 179 -14.56 10.90 -8.99
CA ASN A 179 -14.07 9.63 -8.49
C ASN A 179 -15.00 8.84 -7.55
N ILE A 180 -16.14 9.38 -7.13
CA ILE A 180 -17.05 8.76 -6.16
C ILE A 180 -18.24 8.08 -6.85
N GLY A 181 -18.78 8.67 -7.92
CA GLY A 181 -19.62 7.94 -8.87
C GLY A 181 -18.75 7.00 -9.70
N GLY A 182 -19.11 5.73 -9.80
CA GLY A 182 -18.45 4.82 -10.74
C GLY A 182 -18.54 5.34 -12.18
N ASP A 183 -17.80 4.72 -13.11
CA ASP A 183 -17.86 5.06 -14.54
C ASP A 183 -19.18 4.62 -15.21
N THR A 184 -20.25 4.45 -14.41
CA THR A 184 -21.64 4.36 -14.87
C THR A 184 -22.01 5.69 -15.47
N PHE A 185 -21.62 5.88 -16.74
CA PHE A 185 -22.33 6.77 -17.63
C PHE A 185 -23.74 6.20 -17.74
N ASP A 186 -24.64 6.67 -16.88
CA ASP A 186 -26.04 6.68 -17.24
C ASP A 186 -26.12 7.39 -18.59
N THR A 187 -26.63 6.65 -19.56
CA THR A 187 -27.11 7.16 -20.83
C THR A 187 -27.78 8.51 -20.57
N PHE A 188 -27.37 9.54 -21.31
CA PHE A 188 -27.91 10.90 -21.28
C PHE A 188 -29.37 10.94 -21.74
N GLU A 189 -30.25 10.18 -21.08
CA GLU A 189 -31.68 10.31 -21.15
C GLU A 189 -32.21 10.29 -19.73
N ASP A 190 -32.43 11.51 -19.27
CA ASP A 190 -33.47 11.91 -18.34
C ASP A 190 -33.06 12.32 -16.92
N VAL A 191 -33.66 13.43 -16.54
CA VAL A 191 -33.42 14.27 -15.38
C VAL A 191 -33.97 13.61 -14.12
N GLY A 192 -33.18 13.47 -13.06
CA GLY A 192 -33.72 13.01 -11.78
C GLY A 192 -32.70 12.81 -10.68
N VAL A 193 -32.43 13.90 -9.94
CA VAL A 193 -32.06 13.95 -8.51
C VAL A 193 -31.65 12.62 -7.86
N LEU A 194 -30.37 12.50 -7.51
CA LEU A 194 -29.79 11.47 -6.63
C LEU A 194 -30.47 11.50 -5.25
N GLU A 195 -31.46 10.63 -5.05
CA GLU A 195 -31.94 10.27 -3.72
C GLU A 195 -30.96 9.27 -3.10
N ILE A 196 -30.29 9.71 -2.03
CA ILE A 196 -29.34 8.89 -1.28
C ILE A 196 -30.16 7.86 -0.50
N ALA A 197 -30.19 6.62 -0.98
CA ALA A 197 -30.70 5.50 -0.21
C ALA A 197 -29.73 5.19 0.96
N ASN A 198 -30.14 5.57 2.18
CA ASN A 198 -29.55 5.09 3.42
C ASN A 198 -29.86 3.60 3.56
N LEU A 199 -28.86 2.73 3.34
CA LEU A 199 -28.93 1.34 3.77
C LEU A 199 -28.41 1.25 5.21
N SER A 200 -29.36 1.31 6.16
CA SER A 200 -29.17 0.78 7.51
C SER A 200 -29.01 -0.74 7.40
N LEU A 201 -27.95 -1.27 8.00
CA LEU A 201 -27.77 -2.71 8.20
C LEU A 201 -28.47 -3.06 9.51
N ASP A 202 -29.66 -3.67 9.40
CA ASP A 202 -30.12 -4.64 10.40
C ASP A 202 -29.41 -5.98 10.17
#